data_AF-A0A7S0QKQ6-F1
#
_entry.id   AF-A0A7S0QKQ6-F1
#
_cell.length_a   1.000
_cell.length_b   1.000
_cell.length_c   1.000
_cell.angle_alpha   90.00
_cell.angle_beta   90.00
_cell.angle_gamma   90.00
#
_symmetry.space_group_name_H-M   'P 1'
#
loop_
_entity.id
_entity.type
_entity.pdbx_description
1 polymer ?
#
loop_
_entity_poly.entity_id
_entity_poly.type
_entity_poly.pdbx_seq_one_letter_code
_entity_poly.pdbx_strand_id
1 'polypeptide(L)'
;LNGVSLKSAALAEMLSTRRGYSEVVRRDGIHVEYDPRFLLFEFSSNIILRDAQIRLVKSFIEAVDKGDSLCHQLIMGAGKTTVIAPLLALILGSSKRLVVQVVPGALLEMIRGVMRTTFSSLILKPVYTFLFDRADE
;
A
#
# COMPACT_ATOMS: atom_id res chain seq x y z
N LEU A 1 27.79 20.57 -16.58
CA LEU A 1 27.03 21.46 -15.67
C LEU A 1 25.53 21.15 -15.65
N ASN A 2 24.85 20.97 -16.80
CA ASN A 2 23.41 20.70 -16.86
C ASN A 2 22.94 19.42 -16.13
N GLY A 3 23.71 18.33 -16.18
CA GLY A 3 23.32 17.07 -15.53
C GLY A 3 23.30 17.12 -14.00
N VAL A 4 24.19 17.91 -13.38
CA VAL A 4 24.20 18.09 -11.92
C VAL A 4 23.00 18.92 -11.48
N SER A 5 22.70 20.00 -12.22
CA SER A 5 21.54 20.85 -11.95
C SER A 5 20.21 20.07 -12.00
N LEU A 6 20.04 19.20 -13.01
CA LEU A 6 18.85 18.36 -13.14
C LEU A 6 18.70 17.39 -11.96
N LYS A 7 19.80 16.73 -11.55
CA LYS A 7 19.79 15.81 -10.40
C LYS A 7 19.54 16.53 -9.08
N SER A 8 20.11 17.73 -8.88
CA SER A 8 19.83 18.52 -7.68
C SER A 8 18.37 18.97 -7.61
N ALA A 9 17.76 19.34 -8.74
CA ALA A 9 16.35 19.72 -8.79
C ALA A 9 15.45 18.52 -8.43
N ALA A 10 15.70 17.35 -9.02
CA ALA A 10 14.96 16.12 -8.71
C ALA A 10 15.09 15.73 -7.22
N LEU A 11 16.30 15.83 -6.65
CA LEU A 11 16.51 15.58 -5.24
C LEU A 11 15.76 16.60 -4.36
N ALA A 12 15.83 17.89 -4.68
CA ALA A 12 15.13 18.94 -3.95
C ALA A 12 13.60 18.72 -3.99
N GLU A 13 13.07 18.30 -5.13
CA GLU A 13 11.66 17.92 -5.28
C GLU A 13 11.31 16.72 -4.39
N MET A 14 12.12 15.66 -4.41
CA MET A 14 11.92 14.48 -3.55
C MET A 14 11.96 14.83 -2.06
N LEU A 15 12.89 15.69 -1.63
CA LEU A 15 13.02 16.14 -0.24
C LEU A 15 11.86 17.03 0.18
N SER A 16 11.32 17.82 -0.75
CA SER A 16 10.19 18.73 -0.50
C SER A 16 8.83 18.04 -0.62
N THR A 17 8.80 16.78 -1.06
CA THR A 17 7.55 16.06 -1.29
C THR A 17 6.85 15.75 0.03
N ARG A 18 5.66 16.35 0.22
CA ARG A 18 4.81 16.11 1.40
C ARG A 18 4.34 14.66 1.44
N ARG A 19 4.31 14.07 2.64
CA ARG A 19 3.66 12.78 2.90
C ARG A 19 2.17 12.99 3.16
N GLY A 20 1.33 12.58 2.20
CA GLY A 20 -0.14 12.76 2.27
C GLY A 20 -0.83 11.95 3.38
N TYR A 21 -0.14 11.01 3.99
CA TYR A 21 -0.61 10.23 5.15
C TYR A 21 -0.21 10.84 6.49
N SER A 22 0.51 11.97 6.49
CA SER A 22 0.95 12.68 7.71
C SER A 22 0.11 13.93 7.96
N GLU A 23 -0.35 14.06 9.20
CA GLU A 23 -1.19 15.15 9.67
C GLU A 23 -0.47 15.93 10.77
N VAL A 24 -0.36 17.25 10.61
CA VAL A 24 0.29 18.12 11.60
C VAL A 24 -0.76 18.50 12.63
N VAL A 25 -0.55 18.06 13.87
CA VAL A 25 -1.43 18.34 15.00
C VAL A 25 -0.80 19.45 15.85
N ARG A 26 -1.59 20.49 16.12
CA ARG A 26 -1.22 21.65 16.93
C ARG A 26 -2.00 21.66 18.23
N ARG A 27 -1.71 20.70 19.11
CA ARG A 27 -2.21 20.65 20.48
C ARG A 27 -0.98 20.51 21.37
N ASP A 28 -0.73 21.51 22.22
CA ASP A 28 0.41 21.56 23.15
C ASP A 28 1.81 21.49 22.51
N GLY A 29 1.93 21.86 21.23
CA GLY A 29 3.17 21.78 20.46
C GLY A 29 2.91 21.60 18.97
N ILE A 30 3.97 21.33 18.20
CA ILE A 30 3.87 20.88 16.81
C ILE A 30 4.25 19.41 16.77
N HIS A 31 3.26 18.54 16.55
CA HIS A 31 3.46 17.10 16.41
C HIS A 31 2.95 16.63 15.03
N VAL A 32 3.46 15.51 14.56
CA VAL A 32 3.04 14.88 13.31
C VAL A 32 2.47 13.50 13.63
N GLU A 33 1.20 13.30 13.34
CA GLU A 33 0.51 12.02 13.49
C GLU A 33 0.38 11.33 12.14
N TYR A 34 0.63 10.02 12.13
CA TYR A 34 0.46 9.17 10.95
C TYR A 34 0.43 7.70 11.34
N ASP A 35 -0.15 6.87 10.48
CA ASP A 35 -0.03 5.42 10.59
C ASP A 35 1.34 4.98 10.03
N PRO A 36 2.22 4.38 10.86
CA PRO A 36 3.59 4.04 10.47
C PRO A 36 3.65 2.99 9.35
N ARG A 37 2.56 2.26 9.08
CA ARG A 37 2.51 1.25 8.01
C ARG A 37 2.58 1.88 6.62
N PHE A 38 2.11 3.12 6.44
CA PHE A 38 2.29 3.84 5.17
C PHE A 38 3.76 4.19 4.93
N LEU A 39 4.44 4.71 5.97
CA LEU A 39 5.86 5.04 5.90
C LEU A 39 6.72 3.79 5.67
N LEU A 40 6.43 2.71 6.39
CA LEU A 40 7.11 1.43 6.22
C LEU A 40 6.94 0.89 4.80
N PHE A 41 5.74 1.02 4.22
CA PHE A 41 5.47 0.57 2.86
C PHE A 41 6.22 1.38 1.80
N GLU A 42 6.26 2.73 1.94
CA GLU A 42 7.06 3.59 1.07
C GLU A 42 8.54 3.20 1.10
N PHE A 43 9.07 2.99 2.31
CA PHE A 43 10.45 2.60 2.51
C PHE A 43 10.76 1.22 1.94
N SER A 44 9.95 0.20 2.26
CA SER A 44 10.17 -1.17 1.79
C SER A 44 10.08 -1.31 0.28
N SER A 45 9.23 -0.48 -0.35
CA SER A 45 8.95 -0.54 -1.78
C SER A 45 9.77 0.48 -2.57
N ASN A 46 10.55 1.33 -1.91
CA ASN A 46 11.33 2.42 -2.49
C ASN A 46 10.51 3.32 -3.44
N ILE A 47 9.32 3.73 -3.00
CA ILE A 47 8.43 4.63 -3.74
C ILE A 47 7.86 5.73 -2.84
N ILE A 48 7.34 6.78 -3.47
CA ILE A 48 6.48 7.77 -2.80
C ILE A 48 5.02 7.44 -3.16
N LEU A 49 4.17 7.30 -2.15
CA LEU A 49 2.74 7.05 -2.31
C LEU A 49 2.05 8.33 -2.82
N ARG A 50 1.22 8.18 -3.85
CA ARG A 50 0.41 9.28 -4.38
C ARG A 50 -0.77 9.54 -3.45
N ASP A 51 -1.16 10.80 -3.31
CA ASP A 51 -2.32 11.18 -2.48
C ASP A 51 -3.62 10.44 -2.84
N ALA A 52 -3.84 10.19 -4.14
CA ALA A 52 -5.00 9.40 -4.58
C ALA A 52 -4.96 7.96 -4.05
N GLN A 53 -3.78 7.34 -3.97
CA GLN A 53 -3.61 6.00 -3.41
C GLN A 53 -3.86 6.02 -1.90
N ILE A 54 -3.34 7.03 -1.20
CA ILE A 54 -3.52 7.20 0.25
C ILE A 54 -5.00 7.39 0.59
N ARG A 55 -5.69 8.31 -0.09
CA ARG A 55 -7.13 8.55 0.11
C ARG A 55 -7.96 7.30 -0.13
N LEU A 56 -7.66 6.56 -1.20
CA LEU A 56 -8.36 5.32 -1.51
C LEU A 56 -8.15 4.26 -0.42
N VAL A 57 -6.93 4.09 0.06
CA VAL A 57 -6.63 3.15 1.15
C VAL A 57 -7.35 3.56 2.43
N LYS A 58 -7.33 4.84 2.80
CA LYS A 58 -8.10 5.38 3.94
C LYS A 58 -9.59 5.08 3.80
N SER A 59 -10.21 5.29 2.63
CA SER A 59 -11.64 5.00 2.43
C SER A 59 -11.97 3.51 2.55
N PHE A 60 -11.07 2.62 2.13
CA PHE A 60 -11.25 1.17 2.34
C PHE A 60 -11.15 0.79 3.81
N ILE A 61 -10.21 1.38 4.56
CA ILE A 61 -10.09 1.15 6.00
C ILE A 61 -11.37 1.59 6.72
N GLU A 62 -11.86 2.80 6.42
CA GLU A 62 -13.11 3.30 6.98
C GLU A 62 -14.33 2.43 6.65
N ALA A 63 -14.43 1.94 5.41
CA ALA A 63 -15.52 1.04 5.01
C ALA A 63 -15.46 -0.29 5.79
N VAL A 64 -14.26 -0.88 5.94
CA VAL A 64 -14.08 -2.10 6.72
C VAL A 64 -14.44 -1.90 8.20
N ASP A 65 -14.08 -0.76 8.79
CA ASP A 65 -14.40 -0.45 10.18
C ASP A 65 -15.90 -0.22 10.41
N LYS A 66 -16.63 0.27 9.40
CA LYS A 66 -18.10 0.37 9.41
C LYS A 66 -18.82 -0.93 9.08
N GLY A 67 -18.12 -1.93 8.52
CA GLY A 67 -18.72 -3.15 8.00
C GLY A 67 -19.36 -2.99 6.61
N ASP A 68 -19.03 -1.91 5.90
CA ASP A 68 -19.55 -1.61 4.58
C ASP A 68 -18.73 -2.29 3.47
N SER A 69 -19.42 -2.66 2.38
CA SER A 69 -18.75 -3.13 1.16
C SER A 69 -18.38 -1.94 0.27
N LEU A 70 -17.12 -1.89 -0.18
CA LEU A 70 -16.62 -0.86 -1.08
C LEU A 70 -16.01 -1.49 -2.33
N CYS A 71 -16.40 -1.01 -3.51
CA CYS A 71 -15.78 -1.33 -4.78
C CYS A 71 -15.25 -0.05 -5.41
N HIS A 72 -14.01 -0.09 -5.90
CA HIS A 72 -13.40 1.07 -6.54
C HIS A 72 -12.64 0.67 -7.81
N GLN A 73 -12.95 1.33 -8.91
CA GLN A 73 -12.29 1.11 -10.19
C GLN A 73 -11.12 2.08 -10.36
N LEU A 74 -9.92 1.55 -10.57
CA LEU A 74 -8.74 2.37 -10.87
C LEU A 74 -8.32 2.22 -12.32
N ILE A 75 -7.73 3.27 -12.88
CA ILE A 75 -7.06 3.24 -14.19
C ILE A 75 -5.88 2.27 -14.22
N MET A 76 -5.50 1.81 -15.41
CA MET A 76 -4.27 1.02 -15.59
C MET A 76 -3.04 1.85 -15.18
N GLY A 77 -2.05 1.23 -14.54
CA GLY A 77 -0.88 1.94 -14.00
C GLY A 77 -1.10 2.66 -12.66
N ALA A 78 -2.33 2.71 -12.13
CA ALA A 78 -2.60 3.36 -10.84
C ALA A 78 -1.97 2.66 -9.61
N GLY A 79 -1.37 1.47 -9.79
CA GLY A 79 -0.76 0.70 -8.71
C GLY A 79 -1.75 -0.21 -7.98
N LYS A 80 -2.82 -0.67 -8.65
CA LYS A 80 -3.82 -1.61 -8.08
C LYS A 80 -3.14 -2.81 -7.40
N THR A 81 -2.36 -3.53 -8.18
CA THR A 81 -1.73 -4.80 -7.78
C THR A 81 -0.45 -4.58 -6.98
N THR A 82 0.32 -3.55 -7.31
CA THR A 82 1.68 -3.34 -6.76
C THR A 82 1.72 -2.41 -5.56
N VAL A 83 0.66 -1.62 -5.31
CA VAL A 83 0.62 -0.63 -4.23
C VAL A 83 -0.61 -0.83 -3.36
N ILE A 84 -1.81 -0.71 -3.93
CA ILE A 84 -3.07 -0.67 -3.16
C ILE A 84 -3.35 -2.01 -2.49
N ALA A 85 -3.36 -3.12 -3.24
CA ALA A 85 -3.67 -4.43 -2.67
C ALA A 85 -2.67 -4.89 -1.59
N PRO A 86 -1.33 -4.76 -1.78
CA PRO A 86 -0.36 -5.08 -0.74
C PRO A 86 -0.45 -4.16 0.48
N LEU A 87 -0.69 -2.86 0.29
CA LEU A 87 -0.84 -1.90 1.39
C LEU A 87 -2.12 -2.17 2.22
N LEU A 88 -3.23 -2.51 1.56
CA LEU A 88 -4.45 -2.94 2.26
C LEU A 88 -4.22 -4.25 3.04
N ALA A 89 -3.54 -5.22 2.46
CA ALA A 89 -3.22 -6.47 3.15
C ALA A 89 -2.29 -6.25 4.36
N LEU A 90 -1.37 -5.28 4.26
CA LEU A 90 -0.51 -4.86 5.36
C LEU A 90 -1.33 -4.26 6.50
N ILE A 91 -2.20 -3.30 6.19
CA ILE A 91 -2.95 -2.51 7.17
C ILE A 91 -4.11 -3.31 7.79
N LEU A 92 -4.89 -4.01 6.97
CA LEU A 92 -6.09 -4.69 7.44
C LEU A 92 -5.80 -6.06 8.06
N GLY A 93 -4.74 -6.74 7.59
CA GLY A 93 -4.40 -8.08 8.07
C GLY A 93 -3.89 -8.05 9.51
N SER A 94 -4.51 -8.83 10.39
CA SER A 94 -4.11 -8.99 11.80
C SER A 94 -4.35 -10.43 12.27
N SER A 95 -4.00 -10.74 13.52
CA SER A 95 -4.33 -12.05 14.13
C SER A 95 -5.84 -12.34 14.20
N LYS A 96 -6.68 -11.31 14.11
CA LYS A 96 -8.14 -11.40 14.15
C LYS A 96 -8.80 -11.24 12.78
N ARG A 97 -8.04 -10.83 11.76
CA ARG A 97 -8.57 -10.48 10.44
C ARG A 97 -7.68 -11.03 9.34
N LEU A 98 -8.18 -12.04 8.63
CA LEU A 98 -7.57 -12.55 7.42
C LEU A 98 -7.95 -11.66 6.22
N VAL A 99 -6.96 -11.30 5.39
CA VAL A 99 -7.19 -10.61 4.12
C VAL A 99 -6.99 -11.61 2.99
N VAL A 100 -8.00 -11.78 2.15
CA VAL A 100 -7.98 -12.70 1.00
C VAL A 100 -7.97 -11.88 -0.29
N GLN A 101 -7.06 -12.21 -1.21
CA GLN A 101 -7.03 -11.65 -2.55
C GLN A 101 -7.51 -12.72 -3.54
N VAL A 102 -8.67 -12.48 -4.15
CA VAL A 102 -9.24 -13.36 -5.17
C VAL A 102 -8.83 -12.86 -6.54
N VAL A 103 -8.20 -13.73 -7.32
CA VAL A 103 -7.58 -13.37 -8.59
C VAL A 103 -7.82 -14.49 -9.62
N PRO A 104 -7.90 -14.18 -10.93
CA PRO A 104 -7.87 -15.20 -11.97
C PRO A 104 -6.61 -16.06 -11.86
N GLY A 105 -6.71 -17.37 -12.11
CA GLY A 105 -5.59 -18.31 -11.98
C GLY A 105 -4.34 -17.90 -12.77
N ALA A 106 -4.53 -17.34 -13.97
CA ALA A 106 -3.43 -16.83 -14.79
C ALA A 106 -2.63 -15.66 -14.16
N LEU A 107 -3.22 -14.94 -13.19
CA LEU A 107 -2.57 -13.83 -12.48
C LEU A 107 -2.04 -14.24 -11.09
N LEU A 108 -2.33 -15.46 -10.65
CA LEU A 108 -2.00 -15.92 -9.30
C LEU A 108 -0.50 -15.82 -9.01
N GLU A 109 0.32 -16.31 -9.94
CA GLU A 109 1.77 -16.32 -9.79
C GLU A 109 2.34 -14.91 -9.66
N MET A 110 1.88 -14.00 -10.51
CA MET A 110 2.30 -12.59 -10.50
C MET A 110 1.94 -11.94 -9.16
N ILE A 111 0.70 -12.09 -8.71
CA ILE A 111 0.20 -11.42 -7.51
C ILE A 111 0.84 -12.01 -6.25
N ARG A 112 1.05 -13.33 -6.22
CA ARG A 112 1.82 -14.01 -5.19
C ARG A 112 3.25 -13.47 -5.11
N GLY A 113 3.91 -13.29 -6.24
CA GLY A 113 5.26 -12.73 -6.32
C GLY A 113 5.32 -11.31 -5.73
N VAL A 114 4.34 -10.46 -6.07
CA VAL A 114 4.23 -9.10 -5.51
C VAL A 114 4.07 -9.15 -3.99
N MET A 115 3.13 -9.93 -3.47
CA MET A 115 2.87 -10.04 -2.03
C MET A 115 4.08 -10.57 -1.26
N ARG A 116 4.76 -11.58 -1.80
CA ARG A 116 5.99 -12.12 -1.20
C ARG A 116 7.11 -11.10 -1.22
N THR A 117 7.26 -10.33 -2.28
CA THR A 117 8.27 -9.26 -2.37
C THR A 117 7.99 -8.15 -1.34
N THR A 118 6.73 -7.75 -1.20
CA THR A 118 6.33 -6.74 -0.21
C THR A 118 6.59 -7.20 1.24
N PHE A 119 6.38 -8.48 1.55
CA PHE A 119 6.49 -9.03 2.91
C PHE A 119 7.74 -9.90 3.15
N SER A 120 8.77 -9.84 2.30
CA SER A 120 10.02 -10.60 2.53
C SER A 120 11.13 -9.75 3.12
N SER A 121 11.15 -8.44 2.89
CA SER A 121 12.28 -7.58 3.23
C SER A 121 12.26 -7.10 4.68
N LEU A 122 11.14 -6.52 5.13
CA LEU A 122 11.04 -5.83 6.43
C LEU A 122 9.83 -6.24 7.27
N ILE A 123 8.82 -6.84 6.65
CA ILE A 123 7.55 -7.19 7.31
C ILE A 123 7.42 -8.70 7.29
N LEU A 124 7.59 -9.38 8.43
CA LEU A 124 7.43 -10.84 8.52
C LEU A 124 5.95 -11.26 8.55
N LYS A 125 5.23 -11.07 7.44
CA LYS A 125 3.84 -11.49 7.27
C LYS A 125 3.77 -12.66 6.28
N PRO A 126 3.39 -13.88 6.71
CA PRO A 126 3.38 -15.03 5.82
C PRO A 126 2.33 -14.88 4.72
N VAL A 127 2.69 -15.29 3.50
CA VAL A 127 1.79 -15.32 2.33
C VAL A 127 1.47 -16.76 1.99
N TYR A 128 0.22 -17.16 2.23
CA TYR A 128 -0.30 -18.48 1.89
C TYR A 128 -1.02 -18.45 0.54
N THR A 129 -0.95 -19.55 -0.19
CA THR A 129 -1.68 -19.73 -1.45
C THR A 129 -2.62 -20.89 -1.28
N PHE A 130 -3.91 -20.62 -1.43
CA PHE A 130 -4.95 -21.63 -1.46
C PHE A 130 -5.36 -21.83 -2.91
N LEU A 131 -5.38 -23.09 -3.34
CA LEU A 131 -5.91 -23.48 -4.64
C LEU A 131 -7.35 -23.94 -4.42
N PHE A 132 -8.26 -23.40 -5.24
CA PHE A 132 -9.66 -23.78 -5.22
C PHE A 132 -10.04 -24.13 -6.66
N ASP A 133 -10.49 -25.35 -6.89
CA ASP A 133 -11.16 -25.76 -8.11
C ASP A 133 -12.64 -26.05 -7.79
N ARG A 134 -13.53 -25.83 -8.75
CA ARG A 134 -14.92 -26.28 -8.65
C ARG A 134 -15.03 -27.82 -8.73
N ALA A 135 -14.01 -28.49 -9.25
CA ALA A 135 -13.98 -29.95 -9.39
C ALA A 135 -13.48 -30.69 -8.14
N ASP A 136 -12.90 -29.97 -7.17
CA ASP A 136 -12.45 -30.54 -5.89
C ASP A 136 -13.61 -30.52 -4.87
N GLU A 137 -14.60 -31.41 -5.08
CA GLU A 137 -15.49 -31.93 -4.02
C GLU A 137 -15.04 -33.34 -3.59
#